data_AF-A0A1R4H0F1-F1
#
_entry.id   AF-A0A1R4H0F1-F1
#
_cell.length_a   1.000
_cell.length_b   1.000
_cell.length_c   1.000
_cell.angle_alpha   90.00
_cell.angle_beta   90.00
_cell.angle_gamma   90.00
#
_symmetry.space_group_name_H-M   'P 1'
#
loop_
_entity.id
_entity.type
_entity.pdbx_description
1 polymer ?
#
loop_
_entity_poly.entity_id
_entity_poly.type
_entity_poly.pdbx_seq_one_letter_code
_entity_poly.pdbx_strand_id
1 'polypeptide(L)'
;MDKLKLHSPNFIQDNIAKLAELFPNCITETLGTDGMPQKAIDFDQLRQELSDKIVEGPQERYQLNWPGKREALLTANAPIAKTLRPYREESVDFDTTQNLYIEGDNLDALKLLQETYLGKVKMIYIDPPYNTGNDFIYEDDFAEDSESYLLKSNQKDEAGNRLVTNDESNGRFHSDWLSMMYSRLKLARNLLRDDGVIFISIDDNEQANLKRLCDEIFGESNLLATITIKVRYEGKTLVEDMNFQKLIENVYFYAKSKPLVKLKKPESEYDFSKFEWYIKETGEPNIIELGGKKVEVFFDGSFEIVRGEPSNRHSAPLNKNLAFN
;
A
#
# COMPACT_ATOMS: atom_id res chain seq x y z
N MET A 1 0.94 38.23 -17.64
CA MET A 1 -0.50 38.54 -17.60
C MET A 1 -1.23 37.23 -17.41
N ASP A 2 -1.62 36.93 -16.18
CA ASP A 2 -2.51 35.81 -15.89
C ASP A 2 -3.88 36.10 -16.50
N LYS A 3 -4.32 35.26 -17.43
CA LYS A 3 -5.67 35.36 -17.98
C LYS A 3 -6.66 35.09 -16.84
N LEU A 4 -7.41 36.13 -16.44
CA LEU A 4 -8.57 36.00 -15.57
C LEU A 4 -9.52 34.96 -16.15
N LYS A 5 -9.70 33.84 -15.44
CA LYS A 5 -10.71 32.83 -15.78
C LYS A 5 -12.08 33.45 -15.49
N LEU A 6 -12.82 33.83 -16.54
CA LEU A 6 -14.14 34.49 -16.49
C LEU A 6 -15.30 33.49 -16.24
N HIS A 7 -15.06 32.46 -15.43
CA HIS A 7 -16.07 31.45 -15.10
C HIS A 7 -16.03 31.19 -13.60
N SER A 8 -17.21 31.10 -12.97
CA SER A 8 -17.32 30.71 -11.56
C SER A 8 -16.64 29.35 -11.34
N PRO A 9 -15.91 29.15 -10.23
CA PRO A 9 -15.27 27.87 -9.93
C PRO A 9 -16.28 26.72 -9.98
N ASN A 10 -15.88 25.59 -10.54
CA ASN A 10 -16.69 24.37 -10.48
C ASN A 10 -16.60 23.78 -9.07
N PHE A 11 -17.43 24.28 -8.15
CA PHE A 11 -17.46 23.84 -6.76
C PHE A 11 -17.76 22.34 -6.62
N ILE A 12 -18.40 21.71 -7.61
CA ILE A 12 -18.68 20.27 -7.59
C ILE A 12 -17.37 19.48 -7.64
N GLN A 13 -16.46 19.85 -8.55
CA GLN A 13 -15.18 19.15 -8.71
C GLN A 13 -14.26 19.36 -7.49
N ASP A 14 -14.27 20.57 -6.92
CA ASP A 14 -13.55 20.87 -5.67
C ASP A 14 -14.14 20.12 -4.47
N ASN A 15 -15.46 19.98 -4.39
CA ASN A 15 -16.13 19.21 -3.34
C ASN A 15 -15.86 17.71 -3.48
N ILE A 16 -15.87 17.18 -4.72
CA ILE A 16 -15.48 15.80 -5.00
C ILE A 16 -14.02 15.59 -4.60
N ALA A 17 -13.11 16.53 -4.89
CA ALA A 17 -11.71 16.41 -4.50
C ALA A 17 -11.53 16.37 -2.96
N LYS A 18 -12.25 17.23 -2.22
CA LYS A 18 -12.24 17.21 -0.75
C LYS A 18 -12.83 15.92 -0.18
N LEU A 19 -13.94 15.44 -0.75
CA LEU A 19 -14.53 14.17 -0.33
C LEU A 19 -13.64 12.98 -0.70
N ALA A 20 -12.93 13.03 -1.82
CA ALA A 20 -11.93 12.02 -2.20
C ALA A 20 -10.74 11.99 -1.24
N GLU A 21 -10.35 13.13 -0.68
CA GLU A 21 -9.29 13.22 0.31
C GLU A 21 -9.71 12.61 1.66
N LEU A 22 -10.95 12.90 2.09
CA LEU A 22 -11.49 12.40 3.36
C LEU A 22 -11.93 10.93 3.28
N PHE A 23 -12.69 10.58 2.23
CA PHE A 23 -13.33 9.30 1.98
C PHE A 23 -12.97 8.78 0.58
N PRO A 24 -11.71 8.34 0.36
CA PRO A 24 -11.25 7.88 -0.95
C PRO A 24 -12.03 6.65 -1.45
N ASN A 25 -12.50 5.81 -0.53
CA ASN A 25 -13.32 4.64 -0.84
C ASN A 25 -14.67 5.03 -1.45
N CYS A 26 -15.24 6.18 -1.10
CA CYS A 26 -16.50 6.67 -1.65
C CYS A 26 -16.37 7.29 -3.06
N ILE A 27 -15.22 7.20 -3.71
CA ILE A 27 -15.03 7.73 -5.07
C ILE A 27 -15.16 6.59 -6.07
N THR A 28 -16.03 6.77 -7.05
CA THR A 28 -16.28 5.82 -8.13
C THR A 28 -16.11 6.49 -9.49
N GLU A 29 -16.09 5.70 -10.56
CA GLU A 29 -16.02 6.21 -11.93
C GLU A 29 -17.37 6.00 -12.62
N THR A 30 -17.88 7.06 -13.24
CA THR A 30 -19.09 7.02 -14.07
C THR A 30 -18.78 7.52 -15.47
N LEU A 31 -19.49 7.00 -16.47
CA LEU A 31 -19.37 7.51 -17.83
C LEU A 31 -20.06 8.88 -17.92
N GLY A 32 -19.28 9.91 -18.25
CA GLY A 32 -19.82 11.24 -18.56
C GLY A 32 -20.61 11.23 -19.87
N THR A 33 -21.28 12.34 -20.17
CA THR A 33 -22.01 12.58 -21.44
C THR A 33 -21.16 12.37 -22.70
N ASP A 34 -19.84 12.38 -22.52
CA ASP A 34 -18.83 12.38 -23.58
C ASP A 34 -18.22 10.98 -23.76
N GLY A 35 -18.70 9.98 -23.01
CA GLY A 35 -18.19 8.60 -23.00
C GLY A 35 -16.87 8.42 -22.25
N MET A 36 -16.33 9.47 -21.64
CA MET A 36 -15.11 9.44 -20.83
C MET A 36 -15.43 9.11 -19.36
N PRO A 37 -14.59 8.33 -18.67
CA PRO A 37 -14.74 8.08 -17.23
C PRO A 37 -14.52 9.38 -16.46
N GLN A 38 -15.49 9.76 -15.63
CA GLN A 38 -15.46 10.89 -14.73
C GLN A 38 -15.60 10.41 -13.28
N LYS A 39 -14.80 10.99 -12.37
CA LYS A 39 -14.89 10.71 -10.94
C LYS A 39 -16.22 11.22 -10.39
N ALA A 40 -16.96 10.34 -9.73
CA ALA A 40 -18.21 10.62 -9.05
C ALA A 40 -18.14 10.16 -7.59
N ILE A 41 -19.07 10.64 -6.77
CA ILE A 41 -19.21 10.21 -5.38
C ILE A 41 -20.23 9.07 -5.31
N ASP A 42 -19.84 7.98 -4.65
CA ASP A 42 -20.75 6.94 -4.21
C ASP A 42 -21.54 7.44 -3.00
N PHE A 43 -22.76 7.93 -3.25
CA PHE A 43 -23.62 8.42 -2.19
C PHE A 43 -24.09 7.33 -1.24
N ASP A 44 -24.17 6.06 -1.66
CA ASP A 44 -24.58 4.97 -0.78
C ASP A 44 -23.44 4.62 0.19
N GLN A 45 -22.21 4.57 -0.30
CA GLN A 45 -21.03 4.36 0.55
C GLN A 45 -20.75 5.56 1.44
N LEU A 46 -20.89 6.79 0.91
CA LEU A 46 -20.78 7.99 1.73
C LEU A 46 -21.86 8.03 2.80
N ARG A 47 -23.10 7.63 2.48
CA ARG A 47 -24.18 7.52 3.46
C ARG A 47 -23.87 6.44 4.49
N GLN A 48 -23.25 5.33 4.10
CA GLN A 48 -22.82 4.27 5.02
C GLN A 48 -21.68 4.73 5.95
N GLU A 49 -20.73 5.52 5.46
CA GLU A 49 -19.68 6.13 6.30
C GLU A 49 -20.24 7.15 7.30
N LEU A 50 -21.35 7.81 6.92
CA LEU A 50 -22.02 8.83 7.74
C LEU A 50 -23.19 8.28 8.58
N SER A 51 -23.50 6.98 8.48
CA SER A 51 -24.65 6.33 9.11
C SER A 51 -24.22 5.21 10.03
N ASP A 52 -24.85 5.14 11.20
CA ASP A 52 -24.73 4.06 12.18
C ASP A 52 -25.50 2.78 11.77
N LYS A 53 -26.25 2.83 10.67
CA LYS A 53 -27.09 1.73 10.15
C LYS A 53 -26.70 1.33 8.74
N ILE A 54 -26.93 0.05 8.43
CA ILE A 54 -26.75 -0.58 7.14
C ILE A 54 -27.72 0.04 6.11
N VAL A 55 -27.20 0.75 5.11
CA VAL A 55 -27.97 1.25 3.97
C VAL A 55 -27.78 0.28 2.79
N GLU A 56 -28.85 -0.20 2.18
CA GLU A 56 -28.80 -1.00 0.94
C GLU A 56 -29.08 -0.12 -0.28
N GLY A 57 -28.30 -0.30 -1.34
CA GLY A 57 -28.44 0.39 -2.63
C GLY A 57 -27.96 -0.50 -3.79
N PRO A 58 -28.47 -0.31 -5.02
CA PRO A 58 -28.14 -1.15 -6.17
C PRO A 58 -27.00 -0.53 -7.01
N GLN A 59 -25.93 -1.29 -7.29
CA GLN A 59 -25.37 -1.58 -8.63
C GLN A 59 -23.96 -2.18 -8.60
N GLU A 60 -23.69 -3.06 -9.57
CA GLU A 60 -22.38 -3.64 -9.89
C GLU A 60 -21.35 -2.54 -10.22
N ARG A 61 -20.41 -2.32 -9.31
CA ARG A 61 -19.26 -1.42 -9.48
C ARG A 61 -17.98 -2.16 -9.11
N TYR A 62 -16.85 -1.74 -9.66
CA TYR A 62 -15.56 -2.31 -9.26
C TYR A 62 -15.26 -1.92 -7.81
N GLN A 63 -15.40 -2.88 -6.91
CA GLN A 63 -15.11 -2.74 -5.48
C GLN A 63 -14.57 -4.07 -4.96
N LEU A 64 -13.66 -4.02 -3.99
CA LEU A 64 -13.30 -5.19 -3.22
C LEU A 64 -14.47 -5.50 -2.28
N ASN A 65 -15.08 -6.67 -2.39
CA ASN A 65 -16.18 -7.07 -1.51
C ASN A 65 -15.93 -8.46 -0.92
N TRP A 66 -16.31 -8.65 0.34
CA TRP A 66 -16.20 -9.93 1.04
C TRP A 66 -17.29 -10.01 2.12
N PRO A 67 -17.73 -11.23 2.50
CA PRO A 67 -18.58 -11.44 3.67
C PRO A 67 -17.93 -10.86 4.94
N GLY A 68 -18.64 -10.00 5.69
CA GLY A 68 -18.11 -9.36 6.90
C GLY A 68 -17.52 -7.96 6.70
N LYS A 69 -17.36 -7.47 5.45
CA LYS A 69 -16.86 -6.12 5.17
C LYS A 69 -17.61 -5.01 5.92
N ARG A 70 -18.95 -5.12 5.95
CA ARG A 70 -19.83 -4.13 6.60
C ARG A 70 -19.67 -4.14 8.12
N GLU A 71 -19.49 -5.33 8.70
CA GLU A 71 -19.24 -5.48 10.13
C GLU A 71 -17.87 -4.89 10.50
N ALA A 72 -16.82 -5.18 9.72
CA ALA A 72 -15.49 -4.60 9.91
C ALA A 72 -15.51 -3.06 9.90
N LEU A 73 -16.34 -2.46 9.03
CA LEU A 73 -16.57 -1.02 8.98
C LEU A 73 -17.22 -0.48 10.26
N LEU A 74 -18.28 -1.16 10.74
CA LEU A 74 -18.95 -0.80 11.99
C LEU A 74 -18.00 -0.94 13.17
N THR A 75 -17.23 -2.02 13.23
CA THR A 75 -16.25 -2.25 14.30
C THR A 75 -15.19 -1.16 14.32
N ALA A 76 -14.70 -0.69 13.18
CA ALA A 76 -13.75 0.42 13.12
C ALA A 76 -14.36 1.73 13.68
N ASN A 77 -15.63 2.01 13.37
CA ASN A 77 -16.32 3.24 13.78
C ASN A 77 -16.97 3.16 15.16
N ALA A 78 -17.06 1.97 15.76
CA ALA A 78 -17.73 1.77 17.04
C ALA A 78 -16.95 2.46 18.18
N PRO A 79 -17.64 3.21 19.07
CA PRO A 79 -17.02 3.86 20.22
C PRO A 79 -16.42 2.82 21.17
N ILE A 80 -15.36 3.21 21.87
CA ILE A 80 -14.69 2.35 22.86
C ILE A 80 -14.88 2.91 24.27
N ALA A 81 -15.19 2.04 25.23
CA ALA A 81 -15.35 2.38 26.65
C ALA A 81 -14.17 1.90 27.52
N LYS A 82 -13.06 1.46 26.90
CA LYS A 82 -11.83 1.05 27.58
C LYS A 82 -11.00 2.28 27.94
N THR A 83 -10.05 2.11 28.87
CA THR A 83 -9.13 3.16 29.29
C THR A 83 -7.71 2.61 29.39
N LEU A 84 -6.72 3.46 29.14
CA LEU A 84 -5.31 3.09 29.33
C LEU A 84 -4.95 3.20 30.82
N ARG A 85 -4.40 2.13 31.38
CA ARG A 85 -3.88 2.10 32.74
C ARG A 85 -2.35 2.17 32.71
N PRO A 86 -1.71 3.18 33.33
CA PRO A 86 -0.26 3.23 33.40
C PRO A 86 0.29 2.13 34.30
N TYR A 87 1.35 1.45 33.85
CA TYR A 87 2.03 0.42 34.62
C TYR A 87 3.46 0.83 34.98
N ARG A 88 3.57 1.65 36.04
CA ARG A 88 4.82 2.33 36.42
C ARG A 88 5.94 1.36 36.82
N GLU A 89 5.62 0.22 37.41
CA GLU A 89 6.61 -0.73 37.93
C GLU A 89 7.44 -1.40 36.83
N GLU A 90 6.85 -1.64 35.66
CA GLU A 90 7.54 -2.21 34.49
C GLU A 90 7.98 -1.15 33.47
N SER A 91 7.65 0.11 33.72
CA SER A 91 8.01 1.20 32.83
C SER A 91 9.43 1.67 33.07
N VAL A 92 10.22 1.77 32.01
CA VAL A 92 11.54 2.40 32.02
C VAL A 92 11.36 3.91 31.88
N ASP A 93 11.92 4.68 32.82
CA ASP A 93 11.93 6.15 32.82
C ASP A 93 10.55 6.78 32.62
N PHE A 94 9.53 6.28 33.35
CA PHE A 94 8.10 6.61 33.13
C PHE A 94 7.81 8.11 32.97
N ASP A 95 8.40 8.97 33.81
CA ASP A 95 8.09 10.40 33.81
C ASP A 95 8.85 11.19 32.72
N THR A 96 9.86 10.60 32.07
CA THR A 96 10.71 11.28 31.07
C THR A 96 10.73 10.63 29.70
N THR A 97 10.32 9.37 29.58
CA THR A 97 10.30 8.65 28.31
C THR A 97 9.33 9.30 27.33
N GLN A 98 9.74 9.35 26.05
CA GLN A 98 8.86 9.76 24.94
C GLN A 98 8.29 8.54 24.19
N ASN A 99 8.58 7.33 24.68
CA ASN A 99 8.17 6.08 24.07
C ASN A 99 6.99 5.49 24.86
N LEU A 100 6.06 4.87 24.13
CA LEU A 100 4.88 4.25 24.70
C LEU A 100 4.81 2.78 24.27
N TYR A 101 4.55 1.90 25.24
CA TYR A 101 4.21 0.50 25.01
C TYR A 101 2.79 0.28 25.54
N ILE A 102 1.93 -0.32 24.71
CA ILE A 102 0.54 -0.62 25.07
C ILE A 102 0.35 -2.13 24.92
N GLU A 103 -0.08 -2.76 25.99
CA GLU A 103 -0.46 -4.18 25.99
C GLU A 103 -1.98 -4.30 25.80
N GLY A 104 -2.40 -5.16 24.87
CA GLY A 104 -3.80 -5.45 24.60
C GLY A 104 -4.09 -5.65 23.12
N ASP A 105 -5.37 -5.68 22.79
CA ASP A 105 -5.84 -5.73 21.41
C ASP A 105 -5.46 -4.43 20.66
N ASN A 106 -4.87 -4.58 19.49
CA ASN A 106 -4.39 -3.44 18.71
C ASN A 106 -5.52 -2.59 18.12
N LEU A 107 -6.70 -3.15 17.82
CA LEU A 107 -7.85 -2.38 17.37
C LEU A 107 -8.34 -1.45 18.48
N ASP A 108 -8.42 -1.95 19.70
CA ASP A 108 -8.77 -1.14 20.87
C ASP A 108 -7.72 -0.05 21.15
N ALA A 109 -6.44 -0.42 21.11
CA ALA A 109 -5.35 0.54 21.27
C ALA A 109 -5.41 1.65 20.21
N LEU A 110 -5.63 1.29 18.93
CA LEU A 110 -5.77 2.25 17.84
C LEU A 110 -6.95 3.20 18.04
N LYS A 111 -8.08 2.71 18.56
CA LYS A 111 -9.25 3.56 18.91
C LYS A 111 -8.92 4.55 20.01
N LEU A 112 -8.29 4.11 21.10
CA LEU A 112 -7.90 4.98 22.22
C LEU A 112 -6.88 6.04 21.78
N LEU A 113 -5.95 5.66 20.90
CA LEU A 113 -4.95 6.58 20.37
C LEU A 113 -5.54 7.66 19.47
N GLN A 114 -6.74 7.48 18.89
CA GLN A 114 -7.37 8.50 18.05
C GLN A 114 -7.52 9.83 18.79
N GLU A 115 -7.92 9.81 20.07
CA GLU A 115 -8.19 11.06 20.81
C GLU A 115 -6.96 11.96 20.93
N THR A 116 -5.77 11.37 21.06
CA THR A 116 -4.53 12.11 21.32
C THR A 116 -3.63 12.23 20.09
N TYR A 117 -3.62 11.23 19.21
CA TYR A 117 -2.63 11.08 18.14
C TYR A 117 -3.20 11.21 16.71
N LEU A 118 -4.47 11.59 16.57
CA LEU A 118 -5.08 11.87 15.27
C LEU A 118 -4.20 12.80 14.42
N GLY A 119 -3.82 12.35 13.21
CA GLY A 119 -3.01 13.15 12.29
C GLY A 119 -1.57 13.44 12.75
N LYS A 120 -1.05 12.78 13.79
CA LYS A 120 0.28 13.08 14.36
C LYS A 120 1.36 12.06 14.00
N VAL A 121 1.00 10.87 13.56
CA VAL A 121 1.95 9.78 13.30
C VAL A 121 2.65 9.98 11.97
N LYS A 122 4.00 10.01 11.98
CA LYS A 122 4.80 10.20 10.76
C LYS A 122 5.00 8.90 9.97
N MET A 123 5.20 7.79 10.66
CA MET A 123 5.51 6.50 10.07
C MET A 123 4.83 5.41 10.87
N ILE A 124 4.19 4.48 10.16
CA ILE A 124 3.70 3.22 10.71
C ILE A 124 4.44 2.09 10.00
N TYR A 125 4.90 1.11 10.76
CA TYR A 125 5.38 -0.17 10.24
C TYR A 125 4.58 -1.27 10.95
N ILE A 126 4.05 -2.20 10.19
CA ILE A 126 3.37 -3.38 10.73
C ILE A 126 3.81 -4.64 9.99
N ASP A 127 3.82 -5.73 10.73
CA ASP A 127 4.11 -7.09 10.26
C ASP A 127 2.93 -7.98 10.66
N PRO A 128 1.79 -7.90 9.93
CA PRO A 128 0.59 -8.64 10.27
C PRO A 128 0.79 -10.15 10.06
N PRO A 129 -0.05 -11.01 10.66
CA PRO A 129 -0.01 -12.44 10.37
C PRO A 129 -0.26 -12.68 8.87
N TYR A 130 0.52 -13.54 8.24
CA TYR A 130 0.49 -13.78 6.80
C TYR A 130 -0.64 -14.72 6.33
N ASN A 131 -1.44 -15.24 7.25
CA ASN A 131 -2.55 -16.18 6.98
C ASN A 131 -2.09 -17.47 6.27
N THR A 132 -1.13 -18.18 6.86
CA THR A 132 -0.51 -19.41 6.33
C THR A 132 -1.27 -20.70 6.68
N GLY A 133 -2.49 -20.60 7.23
CA GLY A 133 -3.31 -21.74 7.65
C GLY A 133 -2.99 -22.33 9.03
N ASN A 134 -1.78 -22.09 9.57
CA ASN A 134 -1.37 -22.62 10.88
C ASN A 134 -1.39 -21.59 12.03
N ASP A 135 -1.46 -20.30 11.71
CA ASP A 135 -1.14 -19.22 12.65
C ASP A 135 -2.34 -18.29 12.99
N PHE A 136 -3.52 -18.48 12.38
CA PHE A 136 -4.59 -17.47 12.46
C PHE A 136 -5.74 -17.88 13.38
N ILE A 137 -5.82 -17.24 14.56
CA ILE A 137 -7.02 -17.19 15.40
C ILE A 137 -7.18 -15.74 15.86
N TYR A 138 -8.16 -15.02 15.31
CA TYR A 138 -8.54 -13.71 15.82
C TYR A 138 -10.05 -13.61 15.94
N GLU A 139 -10.55 -13.37 17.15
CA GLU A 139 -11.96 -13.15 17.43
C GLU A 139 -12.20 -11.65 17.60
N ASP A 140 -12.63 -10.99 16.53
CA ASP A 140 -13.05 -9.58 16.58
C ASP A 140 -14.53 -9.41 17.02
N ASP A 141 -15.19 -10.49 17.48
CA ASP A 141 -16.63 -10.49 17.77
C ASP A 141 -16.94 -10.21 19.24
N PHE A 142 -17.35 -8.98 19.52
CA PHE A 142 -17.92 -8.58 20.82
C PHE A 142 -19.44 -8.33 20.73
N ALA A 143 -20.12 -8.77 19.66
CA ALA A 143 -21.54 -8.43 19.43
C ALA A 143 -22.49 -9.61 19.16
N GLU A 144 -22.03 -10.82 18.85
CA GLU A 144 -22.92 -12.00 18.78
C GLU A 144 -22.82 -12.92 20.01
N ASP A 145 -23.98 -13.49 20.38
CA ASP A 145 -24.08 -14.62 21.29
C ASP A 145 -23.30 -15.81 20.70
N SER A 146 -22.07 -15.98 21.20
CA SER A 146 -21.08 -16.97 20.76
C SER A 146 -21.62 -18.38 20.51
N GLU A 147 -22.74 -18.78 21.15
CA GLU A 147 -23.41 -20.05 20.85
C GLU A 147 -24.02 -20.12 19.43
N SER A 148 -24.65 -19.05 18.98
CA SER A 148 -25.41 -19.02 17.73
C SER A 148 -24.52 -18.98 16.47
N TYR A 149 -23.33 -18.40 16.58
CA TYR A 149 -22.31 -18.36 15.53
C TYR A 149 -21.59 -19.71 15.40
N LEU A 150 -21.21 -20.32 16.54
CA LEU A 150 -20.51 -21.62 16.59
C LEU A 150 -21.38 -22.78 16.07
N LEU A 151 -22.71 -22.67 16.20
CA LEU A 151 -23.67 -23.62 15.62
C LEU A 151 -23.79 -23.50 14.09
N LYS A 152 -23.62 -22.29 13.53
CA LYS A 152 -23.71 -22.06 12.07
C LYS A 152 -22.45 -22.47 11.32
N SER A 153 -21.30 -22.57 12.01
CA SER A 153 -20.01 -22.88 11.40
C SER A 153 -19.56 -24.35 11.51
N ASN A 154 -20.35 -25.23 12.15
CA ASN A 154 -19.98 -26.63 12.45
C ASN A 154 -18.67 -26.78 13.26
N GLN A 155 -18.40 -25.87 14.21
CA GLN A 155 -17.11 -25.75 14.91
C GLN A 155 -17.07 -26.29 16.36
N LYS A 156 -18.00 -27.17 16.75
CA LYS A 156 -17.98 -27.87 18.05
C LYS A 156 -18.11 -29.38 17.87
N ASP A 157 -17.31 -30.15 18.63
CA ASP A 157 -17.52 -31.58 18.82
C ASP A 157 -18.63 -31.86 19.87
N GLU A 158 -19.09 -33.10 19.97
CA GLU A 158 -20.11 -33.54 20.95
C GLU A 158 -19.70 -33.35 22.42
N ALA A 159 -18.42 -33.02 22.70
CA ALA A 159 -17.89 -32.76 24.03
C ALA A 159 -17.78 -31.25 24.36
N GLY A 160 -18.16 -30.36 23.44
CA GLY A 160 -18.14 -28.91 23.64
C GLY A 160 -16.77 -28.26 23.50
N ASN A 161 -15.78 -28.98 22.96
CA ASN A 161 -14.46 -28.42 22.70
C ASN A 161 -14.47 -27.65 21.36
N ARG A 162 -13.82 -26.49 21.36
CA ARG A 162 -13.71 -25.57 20.23
C ARG A 162 -12.66 -26.08 19.25
N LEU A 163 -13.08 -26.53 18.07
CA LEU A 163 -12.19 -26.89 16.96
C LEU A 163 -12.06 -25.66 16.05
N VAL A 164 -11.17 -24.72 16.37
CA VAL A 164 -10.92 -23.55 15.51
C VAL A 164 -9.45 -23.49 15.12
N THR A 165 -9.07 -24.38 14.22
CA THR A 165 -8.00 -24.12 13.27
C THR A 165 -8.61 -23.35 12.10
N ASN A 166 -8.10 -22.16 11.76
CA ASN A 166 -8.48 -21.48 10.52
C ASN A 166 -7.88 -22.22 9.32
N ASP A 167 -8.46 -23.38 9.01
CA ASP A 167 -8.01 -24.25 7.94
C ASP A 167 -8.21 -23.56 6.57
N GLU A 168 -7.27 -23.74 5.63
CA GLU A 168 -7.35 -23.17 4.28
C GLU A 168 -8.62 -23.62 3.54
N SER A 169 -9.21 -24.75 3.95
CA SER A 169 -10.47 -25.27 3.43
C SER A 169 -11.70 -24.46 3.86
N ASN A 170 -11.56 -23.54 4.83
CA ASN A 170 -12.65 -22.69 5.30
C ASN A 170 -13.01 -21.64 4.24
N GLY A 171 -14.27 -21.64 3.79
CA GLY A 171 -14.78 -20.67 2.81
C GLY A 171 -14.69 -19.19 3.25
N ARG A 172 -14.42 -18.91 4.53
CA ARG A 172 -14.20 -17.56 5.07
C ARG A 172 -12.74 -17.21 5.36
N PHE A 173 -11.80 -18.10 5.06
CA PHE A 173 -10.38 -17.98 5.40
C PHE A 173 -9.78 -16.58 5.09
N HIS A 174 -9.96 -16.09 3.86
CA HIS A 174 -9.50 -14.75 3.45
C HIS A 174 -10.40 -13.62 3.96
N SER A 175 -11.70 -13.88 4.13
CA SER A 175 -12.69 -12.87 4.53
C SER A 175 -12.50 -12.44 5.98
N ASP A 176 -12.12 -13.37 6.85
CA ASP A 176 -11.86 -13.10 8.26
C ASP A 176 -10.58 -12.26 8.41
N TRP A 177 -9.51 -12.61 7.68
CA TRP A 177 -8.28 -11.84 7.62
C TRP A 177 -8.49 -10.42 7.08
N LEU A 178 -9.25 -10.30 5.99
CA LEU A 178 -9.61 -9.01 5.40
C LEU A 178 -10.40 -8.13 6.39
N SER A 179 -11.34 -8.71 7.12
CA SER A 179 -12.15 -8.00 8.13
C SER A 179 -11.27 -7.48 9.28
N MET A 180 -10.37 -8.32 9.79
CA MET A 180 -9.40 -7.95 10.83
C MET A 180 -8.48 -6.81 10.36
N MET A 181 -7.90 -6.93 9.17
CA MET A 181 -6.97 -5.93 8.64
C MET A 181 -7.66 -4.62 8.26
N TYR A 182 -8.88 -4.68 7.70
CA TYR A 182 -9.61 -3.50 7.25
C TYR A 182 -9.85 -2.50 8.39
N SER A 183 -10.36 -2.98 9.52
CA SER A 183 -10.69 -2.14 10.67
C SER A 183 -9.44 -1.44 11.23
N ARG A 184 -8.33 -2.19 11.35
CA ARG A 184 -7.04 -1.71 11.87
C ARG A 184 -6.38 -0.71 10.93
N LEU A 185 -6.31 -1.02 9.63
CA LEU A 185 -5.70 -0.14 8.63
C LEU A 185 -6.48 1.17 8.48
N LYS A 186 -7.81 1.11 8.58
CA LYS A 186 -8.65 2.31 8.54
C LYS A 186 -8.34 3.25 9.71
N LEU A 187 -8.23 2.72 10.93
CA LEU A 187 -7.83 3.52 12.09
C LEU A 187 -6.38 4.02 11.98
N ALA A 188 -5.46 3.18 11.50
CA ALA A 188 -4.06 3.55 11.26
C ALA A 188 -3.93 4.74 10.30
N ARG A 189 -4.74 4.77 9.22
CA ARG A 189 -4.80 5.91 8.28
C ARG A 189 -5.17 7.22 8.98
N ASN A 190 -6.09 7.19 9.94
CA ASN A 190 -6.52 8.39 10.66
C ASN A 190 -5.40 8.96 11.55
N LEU A 191 -4.60 8.09 12.17
CA LEU A 191 -3.47 8.49 13.00
C LEU A 191 -2.34 9.12 12.19
N LEU A 192 -2.18 8.75 10.92
CA LEU A 192 -1.13 9.31 10.05
C LEU A 192 -1.31 10.82 9.82
N ARG A 193 -0.19 11.55 9.90
CA ARG A 193 -0.06 12.91 9.39
C ARG A 193 -0.20 12.92 7.87
N ASP A 194 -0.49 14.08 7.26
CA ASP A 194 -0.77 14.16 5.82
C ASP A 194 0.44 13.81 4.94
N ASP A 195 1.66 14.09 5.41
CA ASP A 195 2.92 13.61 4.80
C ASP A 195 3.40 12.28 5.42
N GLY A 196 2.55 11.61 6.19
CA GLY A 196 2.81 10.35 6.87
C GLY A 196 2.76 9.16 5.92
N VAL A 197 3.45 8.09 6.31
CA VAL A 197 3.59 6.89 5.50
C VAL A 197 3.39 5.62 6.31
N ILE A 198 2.97 4.54 5.65
CA ILE A 198 2.82 3.21 6.22
C ILE A 198 3.57 2.17 5.40
N PHE A 199 4.21 1.24 6.09
CA PHE A 199 4.86 0.05 5.56
C PHE A 199 4.17 -1.19 6.12
N ILE A 200 3.82 -2.13 5.25
CA ILE A 200 3.12 -3.35 5.63
C ILE A 200 3.83 -4.53 4.98
N SER A 201 4.43 -5.39 5.79
CA SER A 201 5.05 -6.64 5.34
C SER A 201 4.00 -7.70 5.04
N ILE A 202 4.24 -8.52 4.02
CA ILE A 202 3.35 -9.62 3.63
C ILE A 202 4.08 -10.66 2.79
N ASP A 203 3.65 -11.91 2.87
CA ASP A 203 4.04 -12.98 1.94
C ASP A 203 3.07 -13.12 0.75
N ASP A 204 3.20 -14.23 0.02
CA ASP A 204 2.43 -14.55 -1.16
C ASP A 204 0.96 -14.92 -0.91
N ASN A 205 0.56 -15.26 0.32
CA ASN A 205 -0.79 -15.72 0.64
C ASN A 205 -1.82 -14.57 0.55
N GLU A 206 -1.52 -13.44 1.19
CA GLU A 206 -2.46 -12.31 1.28
C GLU A 206 -2.00 -11.05 0.54
N GLN A 207 -0.85 -11.07 -0.17
CA GLN A 207 -0.34 -9.89 -0.87
C GLN A 207 -1.37 -9.21 -1.78
N ALA A 208 -2.13 -9.97 -2.56
CA ALA A 208 -3.10 -9.43 -3.51
C ALA A 208 -4.27 -8.77 -2.77
N ASN A 209 -4.78 -9.44 -1.74
CA ASN A 209 -5.87 -8.96 -0.89
C ASN A 209 -5.45 -7.71 -0.13
N LEU A 210 -4.29 -7.72 0.51
CA LEU A 210 -3.71 -6.56 1.20
C LEU A 210 -3.51 -5.37 0.25
N LYS A 211 -3.03 -5.62 -0.97
CA LYS A 211 -2.84 -4.55 -1.96
C LYS A 211 -4.16 -3.86 -2.27
N ARG A 212 -5.21 -4.64 -2.57
CA ARG A 212 -6.56 -4.13 -2.85
C ARG A 212 -7.15 -3.40 -1.65
N LEU A 213 -6.92 -3.92 -0.45
CA LEU A 213 -7.36 -3.31 0.80
C LEU A 213 -6.71 -1.93 1.01
N CYS A 214 -5.40 -1.84 0.79
CA CYS A 214 -4.66 -0.58 0.88
C CYS A 214 -5.08 0.41 -0.22
N ASP A 215 -5.34 -0.08 -1.44
CA ASP A 215 -5.86 0.75 -2.53
C ASP A 215 -7.21 1.39 -2.16
N GLU A 216 -8.08 0.66 -1.48
CA GLU A 216 -9.37 1.18 -1.01
C GLU A 216 -9.20 2.20 0.14
N ILE A 217 -8.35 1.88 1.12
CA ILE A 217 -8.21 2.70 2.34
C ILE A 217 -7.36 3.96 2.08
N PHE A 218 -6.19 3.80 1.47
CA PHE A 218 -5.22 4.88 1.25
C PHE A 218 -5.42 5.55 -0.12
N GLY A 219 -6.10 4.90 -1.06
CA GLY A 219 -6.21 5.32 -2.44
C GLY A 219 -5.04 4.79 -3.28
N GLU A 220 -5.35 4.17 -4.43
CA GLU A 220 -4.34 3.58 -5.32
C GLU A 220 -3.24 4.57 -5.74
N SER A 221 -3.62 5.84 -5.99
CA SER A 221 -2.67 6.90 -6.36
C SER A 221 -1.63 7.21 -5.27
N ASN A 222 -1.90 6.83 -4.01
CA ASN A 222 -1.02 7.07 -2.87
C ASN A 222 -0.01 5.94 -2.62
N LEU A 223 0.01 4.90 -3.45
CA LEU A 223 1.11 3.93 -3.45
C LEU A 223 2.42 4.63 -3.85
N LEU A 224 3.45 4.48 -3.01
CA LEU A 224 4.78 5.02 -3.26
C LEU A 224 5.68 3.98 -3.92
N ALA A 225 5.73 2.76 -3.38
CA ALA A 225 6.49 1.65 -3.93
C ALA A 225 5.98 0.30 -3.39
N THR A 226 6.36 -0.78 -4.08
CA THR A 226 6.34 -2.13 -3.54
C THR A 226 7.80 -2.55 -3.38
N ILE A 227 8.23 -2.82 -2.16
CA ILE A 227 9.60 -3.24 -1.87
C ILE A 227 9.60 -4.76 -1.78
N THR A 228 10.47 -5.41 -2.54
CA THR A 228 10.64 -6.86 -2.48
C THR A 228 11.81 -7.20 -1.57
N ILE A 229 11.56 -8.02 -0.54
CA ILE A 229 12.55 -8.51 0.41
C ILE A 229 12.97 -9.91 -0.03
N LYS A 230 14.28 -10.12 -0.19
CA LYS A 230 14.84 -11.46 -0.40
C LYS A 230 15.03 -12.15 0.94
N VAL A 231 14.18 -13.13 1.25
CA VAL A 231 14.18 -13.83 2.55
C VAL A 231 15.09 -15.06 2.59
N ARG A 232 15.49 -15.59 1.43
CA ARG A 232 16.39 -16.75 1.34
C ARG A 232 17.52 -16.52 0.33
N TYR A 233 18.71 -17.01 0.65
CA TYR A 233 19.89 -16.93 -0.21
C TYR A 233 19.84 -17.96 -1.34
N GLU A 234 20.41 -17.58 -2.49
CA GLU A 234 20.65 -18.48 -3.62
C GLU A 234 21.66 -19.56 -3.17
N GLY A 235 21.20 -20.81 -3.01
CA GLY A 235 22.06 -21.94 -2.64
C GLY A 235 21.62 -22.72 -1.40
N LYS A 236 20.56 -22.31 -0.70
CA LYS A 236 19.95 -23.17 0.33
C LYS A 236 19.29 -24.36 -0.38
N THR A 237 19.59 -25.60 0.02
CA THR A 237 18.95 -26.79 -0.55
C THR A 237 17.44 -26.74 -0.32
N LEU A 238 16.64 -27.09 -1.34
CA LEU A 238 15.21 -27.34 -1.16
C LEU A 238 15.03 -28.41 -0.08
N VAL A 239 14.11 -28.20 0.85
CA VAL A 239 13.61 -29.30 1.69
C VAL A 239 12.87 -30.25 0.75
N GLU A 240 13.06 -31.57 0.89
CA GLU A 240 12.55 -32.59 -0.06
C GLU A 240 11.05 -32.45 -0.39
N ASP A 241 10.26 -31.87 0.52
CA ASP A 241 8.81 -31.70 0.37
C ASP A 241 8.36 -30.43 -0.38
N MET A 242 9.29 -29.58 -0.86
CA MET A 242 8.92 -28.36 -1.59
C MET A 242 9.34 -28.40 -3.07
N ASN A 243 8.38 -28.20 -3.97
CA ASN A 243 8.64 -28.08 -5.41
C ASN A 243 9.32 -26.76 -5.80
N PHE A 244 9.15 -25.70 -4.99
CA PHE A 244 9.66 -24.36 -5.26
C PHE A 244 10.18 -23.69 -3.98
N GLN A 245 11.17 -22.81 -4.12
CA GLN A 245 11.66 -21.98 -3.01
C GLN A 245 10.86 -20.68 -2.95
N LYS A 246 10.20 -20.42 -1.82
CA LYS A 246 9.76 -19.07 -1.47
C LYS A 246 10.99 -18.21 -1.17
N LEU A 247 11.36 -17.34 -2.12
CA LEU A 247 12.56 -16.51 -2.06
C LEU A 247 12.28 -15.06 -1.66
N ILE A 248 11.05 -14.60 -1.88
CA ILE A 248 10.68 -13.20 -1.76
C ILE A 248 9.45 -13.01 -0.87
N GLU A 249 9.45 -11.91 -0.14
CA GLU A 249 8.30 -11.30 0.52
C GLU A 249 8.16 -9.86 0.03
N ASN A 250 7.01 -9.25 0.27
CA ASN A 250 6.71 -7.90 -0.17
C ASN A 250 6.45 -6.97 1.01
N VAL A 251 6.84 -5.72 0.86
CA VAL A 251 6.44 -4.62 1.75
C VAL A 251 5.74 -3.58 0.91
N TYR A 252 4.46 -3.34 1.21
CA TYR A 252 3.72 -2.25 0.59
C TYR A 252 4.01 -0.92 1.29
N PHE A 253 4.37 0.09 0.49
CA PHE A 253 4.68 1.42 0.98
C PHE A 253 3.66 2.43 0.47
N TYR A 254 2.78 2.88 1.36
CA TYR A 254 1.72 3.86 1.08
C TYR A 254 1.95 5.18 1.81
N ALA A 255 1.51 6.27 1.20
CA ALA A 255 1.36 7.56 1.83
C ALA A 255 -0.08 7.79 2.29
N LYS A 256 -0.28 8.67 3.28
CA LYS A 256 -1.61 9.27 3.49
C LYS A 256 -1.96 10.22 2.33
N SER A 257 -1.03 11.09 1.96
CA SER A 257 -1.12 11.95 0.77
C SER A 257 0.24 12.01 0.07
N LYS A 258 0.37 11.29 -1.06
CA LYS A 258 1.61 11.18 -1.82
C LYS A 258 2.24 12.52 -2.23
N PRO A 259 1.48 13.55 -2.67
CA PRO A 259 2.05 14.85 -3.02
C PRO A 259 2.79 15.56 -1.87
N LEU A 260 2.44 15.25 -0.62
CA LEU A 260 3.00 15.89 0.56
C LEU A 260 4.23 15.16 1.11
N VAL A 261 4.49 13.93 0.67
CA VAL A 261 5.60 13.13 1.17
C VAL A 261 6.94 13.66 0.63
N LYS A 262 7.80 14.08 1.57
CA LYS A 262 9.20 14.41 1.29
C LYS A 262 10.10 13.34 1.91
N LEU A 263 10.62 12.45 1.07
CA LEU A 263 11.60 11.45 1.48
C LEU A 263 12.98 12.11 1.61
N LYS A 264 13.66 11.86 2.73
CA LYS A 264 15.07 12.24 2.89
C LYS A 264 15.89 11.31 2.01
N LYS A 265 16.34 11.82 0.86
CA LYS A 265 17.28 11.10 0.02
C LYS A 265 18.68 11.26 0.63
N PRO A 266 19.48 10.20 0.77
CA PRO A 266 20.88 10.37 1.06
C PRO A 266 21.51 11.15 -0.10
N GLU A 267 22.02 12.34 0.19
CA GLU A 267 22.80 13.12 -0.76
C GLU A 267 24.22 12.55 -0.75
N SER A 268 24.53 11.72 -1.75
CA SER A 268 25.91 11.40 -2.10
C SER A 268 26.32 12.33 -3.24
N GLU A 269 27.50 12.94 -3.15
CA GLU A 269 28.10 13.58 -4.32
C GLU A 269 28.18 12.55 -5.44
N TYR A 270 27.59 12.88 -6.59
CA TYR A 270 27.61 12.01 -7.74
C TYR A 270 29.00 12.07 -8.36
N ASP A 271 29.83 11.06 -8.08
CA ASP A 271 31.18 10.97 -8.62
C ASP A 271 31.14 10.62 -10.11
N PHE A 272 31.65 11.54 -10.94
CA PHE A 272 31.74 11.37 -12.38
C PHE A 272 32.94 10.53 -12.81
N SER A 273 33.76 9.99 -11.90
CA SER A 273 34.93 9.15 -12.21
C SER A 273 34.63 7.99 -13.18
N LYS A 274 33.38 7.51 -13.20
CA LYS A 274 32.91 6.46 -14.11
C LYS A 274 32.65 6.95 -15.55
N PHE A 275 32.59 8.26 -15.78
CA PHE A 275 32.32 8.92 -17.07
C PHE A 275 33.59 9.51 -17.67
N GLU A 276 34.62 8.67 -17.79
CA GLU A 276 35.92 9.04 -18.35
C GLU A 276 36.17 8.48 -19.75
N TRP A 277 35.20 7.75 -20.34
CA TRP A 277 35.36 7.11 -21.65
C TRP A 277 34.55 7.84 -22.72
N TYR A 278 35.22 8.17 -23.82
CA TYR A 278 34.67 8.96 -24.92
C TYR A 278 34.92 8.24 -26.25
N ILE A 279 34.01 8.42 -27.21
CA ILE A 279 34.19 7.98 -28.59
C ILE A 279 34.85 9.11 -29.38
N LYS A 280 36.03 8.84 -29.92
CA LYS A 280 36.73 9.71 -30.86
C LYS A 280 36.52 9.18 -32.27
N GLU A 281 35.86 9.96 -33.10
CA GLU A 281 35.63 9.62 -34.51
C GLU A 281 36.96 9.82 -35.27
N THR A 282 37.45 8.77 -35.93
CA THR A 282 38.73 8.77 -36.66
C THR A 282 38.55 8.62 -38.17
N GLY A 283 37.37 8.18 -38.62
CA GLY A 283 36.99 8.07 -40.02
C GLY A 283 35.65 8.75 -40.33
N GLU A 284 35.28 8.79 -41.60
CA GLU A 284 33.99 9.34 -42.05
C GLU A 284 32.83 8.37 -41.76
N PRO A 285 31.67 8.86 -41.32
CA PRO A 285 30.49 8.04 -41.12
C PRO A 285 29.91 7.56 -42.44
N ASN A 286 29.38 6.33 -42.44
CA ASN A 286 28.49 5.88 -43.50
C ASN A 286 27.08 6.35 -43.20
N ILE A 287 26.48 7.04 -44.15
CA ILE A 287 25.09 7.50 -44.02
C ILE A 287 24.18 6.41 -44.57
N ILE A 288 23.38 5.80 -43.69
CA ILE A 288 22.34 4.84 -44.07
C ILE A 288 20.96 5.39 -43.74
N GLU A 289 19.94 4.92 -44.45
CA GLU A 289 18.56 5.30 -44.20
C GLU A 289 17.85 4.16 -43.44
N LEU A 290 17.47 4.43 -42.19
CA LEU A 290 16.77 3.50 -41.32
C LEU A 290 15.44 4.12 -40.90
N GLY A 291 14.33 3.49 -41.27
CA GLY A 291 12.99 3.97 -40.92
C GLY A 291 12.68 5.39 -41.41
N GLY A 292 13.20 5.79 -42.58
CA GLY A 292 13.02 7.13 -43.16
C GLY A 292 13.85 8.24 -42.50
N LYS A 293 14.83 7.88 -41.65
CA LYS A 293 15.80 8.82 -41.07
C LYS A 293 17.20 8.49 -41.56
N LYS A 294 17.96 9.53 -41.90
CA LYS A 294 19.40 9.41 -42.16
C LYS A 294 20.14 9.21 -40.84
N VAL A 295 20.91 8.13 -40.76
CA VAL A 295 21.69 7.75 -39.60
C VAL A 295 23.15 7.64 -40.01
N GLU A 296 24.02 8.26 -39.24
CA GLU A 296 25.47 8.13 -39.37
C GLU A 296 25.96 6.89 -38.63
N VAL A 297 26.60 5.97 -39.35
CA VAL A 297 27.12 4.72 -38.82
C VAL A 297 28.63 4.68 -38.98
N PHE A 298 29.31 4.47 -37.86
CA PHE A 298 30.75 4.28 -37.79
C PHE A 298 31.03 2.78 -37.66
N PHE A 299 31.78 2.21 -38.61
CA PHE A 299 32.20 0.81 -38.59
C PHE A 299 33.55 0.66 -37.89
N ASP A 300 33.94 -0.59 -37.64
CA ASP A 300 35.23 -0.92 -37.02
C ASP A 300 36.40 -0.24 -37.76
N GLY A 301 37.28 0.39 -36.99
CA GLY A 301 38.39 1.23 -37.51
C GLY A 301 38.05 2.69 -37.83
N SER A 302 36.79 3.13 -37.77
CA SER A 302 36.38 4.55 -37.98
C SER A 302 36.11 5.33 -36.68
N PHE A 303 36.34 4.68 -35.54
CA PHE A 303 36.28 5.31 -34.22
C PHE A 303 37.27 4.66 -33.25
N GLU A 304 37.64 5.39 -32.20
CA GLU A 304 38.46 4.92 -31.09
C GLU A 304 37.77 5.24 -29.76
N ILE A 305 37.87 4.33 -28.80
CA ILE A 305 37.44 4.58 -27.42
C ILE A 305 38.64 5.16 -26.67
N VAL A 306 38.52 6.40 -26.21
CA VAL A 306 39.60 7.11 -25.52
C VAL A 306 39.20 7.46 -24.09
N ARG A 307 40.18 7.44 -23.20
CA ARG A 307 40.01 7.90 -21.81
C ARG A 307 40.30 9.41 -21.74
N GLY A 308 39.38 10.17 -21.16
CA GLY A 308 39.46 11.62 -20.97
C GLY A 308 39.09 12.04 -19.55
N GLU A 309 39.00 13.35 -19.31
CA GLU A 309 38.64 13.86 -17.99
C GLU A 309 37.18 13.51 -17.62
N PRO A 310 36.90 13.12 -16.36
CA PRO A 310 35.54 12.94 -15.87
C PRO A 310 34.70 14.19 -16.11
N SER A 311 33.55 14.06 -16.78
CA SER A 311 32.69 15.23 -17.01
C SER A 311 31.19 14.91 -16.94
N ASN A 312 30.43 15.93 -16.54
CA ASN A 312 28.96 15.96 -16.58
C ASN A 312 28.42 16.21 -18.01
N ARG A 313 29.28 16.47 -19.00
CA ARG A 313 28.78 16.71 -20.35
C ARG A 313 28.27 15.38 -20.91
N HIS A 314 27.01 15.37 -21.32
CA HIS A 314 26.41 14.38 -22.21
C HIS A 314 27.08 14.34 -23.61
N SER A 315 28.41 14.45 -23.69
CA SER A 315 29.16 14.07 -24.89
C SER A 315 29.18 12.54 -24.96
N ALA A 316 28.03 12.01 -25.39
CA ALA A 316 27.76 10.62 -25.77
C ALA A 316 28.45 9.56 -24.90
N PRO A 317 27.98 9.33 -23.65
CA PRO A 317 28.30 8.09 -22.96
C PRO A 317 27.63 6.95 -23.71
N LEU A 318 28.36 6.23 -24.59
CA LEU A 318 27.96 4.93 -25.17
C LEU A 318 26.45 4.79 -25.55
N ASN A 319 25.83 5.88 -26.02
CA ASN A 319 24.39 5.97 -26.35
C ASN A 319 24.17 6.40 -27.81
N LYS A 320 25.22 6.39 -28.63
CA LYS A 320 25.02 6.13 -30.06
C LYS A 320 24.75 4.63 -30.14
N ASN A 321 23.60 4.23 -30.70
CA ASN A 321 23.27 2.84 -30.98
C ASN A 321 24.35 2.24 -31.90
N LEU A 322 25.45 1.78 -31.29
CA LEU A 322 26.50 1.04 -31.95
C LEU A 322 25.98 -0.39 -32.03
N ALA A 323 25.44 -0.73 -33.19
CA ALA A 323 25.19 -2.12 -33.54
C ALA A 323 26.56 -2.78 -33.74
N PHE A 324 26.97 -3.62 -32.78
CA PHE A 324 28.10 -4.51 -32.94
C PHE A 324 27.61 -5.75 -33.71
N ASN A 325 28.28 -6.07 -34.83
CA ASN A 325 28.10 -7.34 -35.53
C ASN A 325 29.09 -8.37 -35.00
#